data_AF-A0A512N816-F1
#
_entry.id   AF-A0A512N816-F1
#
_cell.length_a   1.000
_cell.length_b   1.000
_cell.length_c   1.000
_cell.angle_alpha   90.00
_cell.angle_beta   90.00
_cell.angle_gamma   90.00
#
_symmetry.space_group_name_H-M   'P 1'
#
loop_
_entity.id
_entity.type
_entity.pdbx_description
1 polymer ?
#
loop_
_entity_poly.entity_id
_entity_poly.type
_entity_poly.pdbx_seq_one_letter_code
_entity_poly.pdbx_strand_id
1 'polypeptide(L)'
;MHKDLKLPTAGLVIRKGFNKNVDSYSAFEADGKTMTGLAGYLKERGVDTVFVTGLATDFCVAWTALDARKLGFTAYVIEDATRAIDLNGSLAAAWKKMDEAGVKRIQASDIA
;
A
#
# COMPACT_ATOMS: atom_id res chain seq x y z
N MET A 1 12.29 -10.60 4.99
CA MET A 1 12.55 -9.67 3.87
C MET A 1 13.53 -10.32 2.93
N HIS A 2 13.46 -10.06 1.62
CA HIS A 2 14.40 -10.62 0.65
C HIS A 2 15.81 -10.06 0.86
N LYS A 3 16.86 -10.87 0.66
CA LYS A 3 18.26 -10.49 0.91
C LYS A 3 18.76 -9.30 0.08
N ASP A 4 18.15 -9.10 -1.09
CA ASP A 4 18.53 -8.05 -2.04
C ASP A 4 17.82 -6.72 -1.75
N LEU A 5 16.84 -6.69 -0.83
CA LEU A 5 16.20 -5.45 -0.41
C LEU A 5 17.17 -4.64 0.45
N LYS A 6 17.63 -3.49 -0.05
CA LYS A 6 18.54 -2.58 0.66
C LYS A 6 17.83 -1.28 1.00
N LEU A 7 17.43 -1.14 2.27
CA LEU A 7 16.77 0.07 2.79
C LEU A 7 17.39 0.48 4.14
N PRO A 8 18.69 0.84 4.20
CA PRO A 8 19.35 1.19 5.47
C PRO A 8 18.75 2.42 6.15
N THR A 9 18.04 3.26 5.38
CA THR A 9 17.36 4.47 5.86
C THR A 9 15.90 4.23 6.26
N ALA A 10 15.41 2.98 6.25
CA ALA A 10 14.04 2.68 6.63
C ALA A 10 13.77 3.09 8.10
N GLY A 11 12.86 4.04 8.29
CA GLY A 11 12.52 4.56 9.63
C GLY A 11 11.52 3.70 10.42
N LEU A 12 10.81 2.78 9.76
CA LEU A 12 9.83 1.90 10.40
C LEU A 12 9.68 0.58 9.64
N VAL A 13 9.52 -0.52 10.39
CA VAL A 13 8.99 -1.79 9.90
C VAL A 13 7.70 -2.10 10.64
N ILE A 14 6.57 -1.99 9.93
CA ILE A 14 5.27 -2.38 10.48
C ILE A 14 4.92 -3.80 10.05
N ARG A 15 4.49 -4.62 11.01
CA ARG A 15 4.00 -5.99 10.76
C ARG A 15 2.48 -6.00 10.74
N LYS A 16 1.89 -6.76 9.82
CA LYS A 16 0.45 -6.93 9.66
C LYS A 16 0.09 -8.41 9.53
N GLY A 17 -1.20 -8.76 9.71
CA GLY A 17 -1.68 -10.15 9.58
C GLY A 17 -1.20 -11.09 10.70
N PHE A 18 -0.91 -10.54 11.88
CA PHE A 18 -0.45 -11.34 13.03
C PHE A 18 -1.60 -11.85 13.92
N ASN A 19 -2.82 -11.36 13.71
CA ASN A 19 -4.01 -11.88 14.38
C ASN A 19 -4.48 -13.14 13.63
N LYS A 20 -4.54 -14.28 14.33
CA LYS A 20 -4.91 -15.57 13.73
C LYS A 20 -6.31 -15.59 13.10
N ASN A 21 -7.21 -14.76 13.59
CA ASN A 21 -8.61 -14.76 13.16
C ASN A 21 -8.93 -13.73 12.07
N VAL A 22 -7.95 -12.90 11.71
CA VAL A 22 -8.16 -11.74 10.84
C VAL A 22 -6.97 -11.57 9.90
N ASP A 23 -7.24 -11.63 8.59
CA ASP A 23 -6.24 -11.28 7.58
C ASP A 23 -6.08 -9.76 7.47
N SER A 24 -4.95 -9.30 6.95
CA SER A 24 -4.67 -7.88 6.76
C SER A 24 -3.81 -7.67 5.53
N TYR A 25 -4.47 -7.37 4.40
CA TYR A 25 -3.79 -6.97 3.17
C TYR A 25 -3.24 -5.56 3.27
N SER A 26 -4.05 -4.63 3.76
CA SER A 26 -3.67 -3.23 3.93
C SER A 26 -2.64 -3.06 5.05
N ALA A 27 -1.67 -2.15 4.84
CA ALA A 27 -0.79 -1.72 5.92
C ALA A 27 -1.46 -0.75 6.90
N PHE A 28 -2.66 -0.24 6.60
CA PHE A 28 -3.39 0.72 7.43
C PHE A 28 -4.48 0.06 8.31
N GLU A 29 -5.15 -0.98 7.80
CA GLU A 29 -6.21 -1.69 8.51
C GLU A 29 -6.24 -3.21 8.22
N ALA A 30 -7.04 -3.95 8.99
CA ALA A 30 -7.18 -5.40 8.85
C ALA A 30 -8.59 -5.84 8.42
N ASP A 31 -9.64 -5.42 9.12
CA ASP A 31 -11.01 -5.96 9.01
C ASP A 31 -12.10 -4.89 8.85
N GLY A 32 -11.75 -3.70 8.35
CA GLY A 32 -12.68 -2.57 8.28
C GLY A 32 -12.82 -1.79 9.60
N LYS A 33 -12.15 -2.22 10.67
CA LYS A 33 -12.27 -1.65 12.02
C LYS A 33 -10.93 -1.50 12.73
N THR A 34 -10.09 -2.53 12.64
CA THR A 34 -8.83 -2.64 13.37
C THR A 34 -7.73 -1.91 12.62
N MET A 35 -7.37 -0.73 13.13
CA MET A 35 -6.26 0.09 12.61
C MET A 35 -4.90 -0.48 13.03
N THR A 36 -3.91 -0.42 12.15
CA THR A 36 -2.54 -0.87 12.44
C THR A 36 -1.70 0.16 13.20
N GLY A 37 -2.18 1.41 13.27
CA GLY A 37 -1.44 2.56 13.81
C GLY A 37 -0.57 3.30 12.78
N LEU A 38 -0.39 2.78 11.56
CA LEU A 38 0.41 3.44 10.52
C LEU A 38 -0.10 4.84 10.17
N ALA A 39 -1.43 5.00 10.08
CA ALA A 39 -2.04 6.29 9.76
C ALA A 39 -1.69 7.38 10.78
N GLY A 40 -1.78 7.04 12.08
CA GLY A 40 -1.40 7.96 13.16
C GLY A 40 0.07 8.30 13.11
N TYR A 41 0.94 7.28 12.98
CA TYR A 41 2.38 7.45 12.87
C TYR A 41 2.79 8.40 11.73
N LEU A 42 2.18 8.28 10.55
CA LEU A 42 2.48 9.14 9.41
C LEU A 42 1.96 10.56 9.61
N LYS A 43 0.71 10.73 10.08
CA LYS A 43 0.10 12.04 10.31
C LYS A 43 0.83 12.86 11.38
N GLU A 44 1.24 12.23 12.47
CA GLU A 44 2.03 12.88 13.53
C GLU A 44 3.39 13.40 13.03
N ARG A 45 3.89 12.84 11.92
CA ARG A 45 5.15 13.27 11.27
C ARG A 45 4.92 14.26 10.14
N GLY A 46 3.69 14.75 9.95
CA GLY A 46 3.33 15.69 8.89
C GLY A 46 3.33 15.07 7.49
N VAL A 47 3.29 13.74 7.37
CA VAL A 47 3.20 13.08 6.07
C VAL A 47 1.76 13.14 5.58
N ASP A 48 1.54 13.71 4.40
CA ASP A 48 0.23 13.79 3.72
C ASP A 48 0.17 12.96 2.42
N THR A 49 1.32 12.52 1.92
CA THR A 49 1.47 11.87 0.62
C THR A 49 2.23 10.56 0.79
N VAL A 50 1.71 9.49 0.18
CA VAL A 50 2.31 8.16 0.21
C VAL A 50 2.55 7.63 -1.21
N PHE A 51 3.71 7.02 -1.39
CA PHE A 51 4.09 6.29 -2.58
C PHE A 51 4.15 4.80 -2.23
N VAL A 52 3.35 3.99 -2.91
CA VAL A 52 3.19 2.56 -2.61
C VAL A 52 3.87 1.74 -3.70
N THR A 53 4.68 0.78 -3.28
CA THR A 53 5.46 -0.13 -4.13
C THR A 53 5.55 -1.52 -3.47
N GLY A 54 6.05 -2.53 -4.17
CA GLY A 54 6.25 -3.88 -3.65
C GLY A 54 5.20 -4.88 -4.12
N LEU A 55 4.83 -5.81 -3.25
CA LEU A 55 4.05 -7.01 -3.61
C LEU A 55 2.85 -7.24 -2.70
N ALA A 56 1.70 -7.72 -3.18
CA ALA A 56 1.33 -7.84 -4.60
C ALA A 56 0.48 -6.62 -5.04
N THR A 57 0.62 -6.19 -6.30
CA THR A 57 -0.09 -5.03 -6.88
C THR A 57 -1.59 -5.10 -6.60
N ASP A 58 -2.18 -6.26 -6.81
CA ASP A 58 -3.62 -6.55 -6.76
C ASP A 58 -4.15 -6.98 -5.39
N PHE A 59 -3.27 -7.02 -4.37
CA PHE A 59 -3.62 -7.31 -2.99
C PHE A 59 -3.05 -6.24 -2.06
N CYS A 60 -1.92 -6.53 -1.40
CA CYS A 60 -1.37 -5.67 -0.35
C CYS A 60 -1.11 -4.24 -0.82
N VAL A 61 -0.64 -4.05 -2.06
CA VAL A 61 -0.41 -2.72 -2.64
C VAL A 61 -1.73 -2.00 -2.86
N ALA A 62 -2.68 -2.61 -3.60
CA ALA A 62 -3.97 -2.00 -3.88
C ALA A 62 -4.75 -1.65 -2.62
N TRP A 63 -4.89 -2.58 -1.68
CA TRP A 63 -5.60 -2.33 -0.42
C TRP A 63 -4.94 -1.20 0.39
N THR A 64 -3.61 -1.19 0.48
CA THR A 64 -2.89 -0.11 1.16
C THR A 64 -3.11 1.24 0.49
N ALA A 65 -3.08 1.31 -0.84
CA ALA A 65 -3.28 2.56 -1.58
C ALA A 65 -4.72 3.07 -1.47
N LEU A 66 -5.71 2.17 -1.56
CA LEU A 66 -7.13 2.49 -1.37
C LEU A 66 -7.40 3.05 0.02
N ASP A 67 -6.87 2.41 1.07
CA ASP A 67 -7.07 2.88 2.43
C ASP A 67 -6.33 4.18 2.71
N ALA A 68 -5.16 4.39 2.10
CA ALA A 68 -4.48 5.68 2.16
C ALA A 68 -5.40 6.81 1.65
N ARG A 69 -6.10 6.60 0.51
CA ARG A 69 -7.08 7.57 -0.01
C ARG A 69 -8.25 7.77 0.95
N LYS A 70 -8.83 6.69 1.48
CA LYS A 70 -9.92 6.78 2.48
C LYS A 70 -9.51 7.58 3.73
N LEU A 71 -8.25 7.47 4.14
CA LEU A 71 -7.69 8.13 5.32
C LEU A 71 -7.23 9.57 5.06
N GLY A 72 -7.38 10.07 3.83
CA GLY A 72 -7.10 11.44 3.43
C GLY A 72 -5.70 11.70 2.90
N PHE A 73 -4.89 10.67 2.66
CA PHE A 73 -3.57 10.83 2.04
C PHE A 73 -3.69 11.01 0.52
N THR A 74 -2.76 11.76 -0.07
CA THR A 74 -2.47 11.63 -1.50
C THR A 74 -1.75 10.31 -1.73
N ALA A 75 -2.24 9.46 -2.64
CA ALA A 75 -1.67 8.13 -2.87
C ALA A 75 -1.24 7.93 -4.32
N TYR A 76 -0.01 7.45 -4.48
CA TYR A 76 0.57 7.03 -5.74
C TYR A 76 0.95 5.55 -5.66
N VAL A 77 0.77 4.83 -6.77
CA VAL A 77 1.34 3.47 -6.94
C VAL A 77 2.38 3.52 -8.04
N ILE A 78 3.60 3.08 -7.71
CA ILE A 78 4.73 3.00 -8.64
C ILE A 78 4.63 1.67 -9.39
N GLU A 79 4.10 1.71 -10.60
CA GLU A 79 3.71 0.53 -11.37
C GLU A 79 4.88 -0.42 -11.63
N ASP A 80 5.96 0.09 -12.22
CA ASP A 80 7.18 -0.63 -12.58
C ASP A 80 7.97 -1.14 -11.36
N ALA A 81 7.60 -0.70 -10.15
CA ALA A 81 8.12 -1.20 -8.89
C ALA A 81 7.12 -2.12 -8.16
N THR A 82 6.10 -2.64 -8.83
CA THR A 82 5.16 -3.62 -8.26
C THR A 82 5.02 -4.87 -9.11
N ARG A 83 4.42 -5.92 -8.55
CA ARG A 83 4.04 -7.12 -9.31
C ARG A 83 2.78 -7.75 -8.76
N ALA A 84 1.89 -8.15 -9.65
CA ALA A 84 0.61 -8.78 -9.31
C ALA A 84 0.75 -10.29 -9.14
N ILE A 85 -0.22 -10.89 -8.45
CA ILE A 85 -0.48 -12.34 -8.54
C ILE A 85 -1.38 -12.64 -9.74
N ASP A 86 -2.37 -11.77 -9.99
CA ASP A 86 -3.34 -11.84 -11.09
C ASP A 86 -4.21 -13.11 -11.11
N LEU A 87 -4.85 -13.39 -9.98
CA LEU A 87 -5.81 -14.49 -9.85
C LEU A 87 -7.16 -14.07 -10.42
N ASN A 88 -7.61 -14.77 -11.48
CA ASN A 88 -8.92 -14.58 -12.08
C ASN A 88 -9.22 -13.10 -12.48
N GLY A 89 -8.22 -12.37 -12.96
CA GLY A 89 -8.36 -10.97 -13.36
C GLY A 89 -8.34 -9.97 -12.21
N SER A 90 -7.81 -10.35 -11.04
CA SER A 90 -7.66 -9.47 -9.88
C SER A 90 -6.85 -8.22 -10.20
N LEU A 91 -5.87 -8.29 -11.10
CA LEU A 91 -5.06 -7.12 -11.45
C LEU A 91 -5.87 -6.02 -12.13
N ALA A 92 -6.65 -6.37 -13.15
CA ALA A 92 -7.49 -5.41 -13.85
C ALA A 92 -8.52 -4.77 -12.91
N ALA A 93 -9.13 -5.59 -12.04
CA ALA A 93 -10.08 -5.11 -11.03
C ALA A 93 -9.42 -4.18 -9.99
N ALA A 94 -8.20 -4.48 -9.55
CA ALA A 94 -7.47 -3.66 -8.60
C ALA A 94 -7.10 -2.30 -9.18
N TRP A 95 -6.60 -2.25 -10.42
CA TRP A 95 -6.30 -0.99 -11.09
C TRP A 95 -7.54 -0.11 -11.27
N LYS A 96 -8.65 -0.71 -11.71
CA LYS A 96 -9.91 0.03 -11.84
C LYS A 96 -10.35 0.66 -10.51
N LYS A 97 -10.34 -0.12 -9.41
CA LYS A 97 -10.71 0.39 -8.08
C LYS A 97 -9.80 1.52 -7.60
N MET A 98 -8.49 1.38 -7.84
CA MET A 98 -7.50 2.38 -7.46
C MET A 98 -7.70 3.69 -8.23
N ASP A 99 -7.95 3.60 -9.53
CA ASP A 99 -8.26 4.76 -10.39
C ASP A 99 -9.55 5.46 -9.92
N GLU A 100 -10.62 4.70 -9.68
CA GLU A 100 -11.90 5.22 -9.16
C GLU A 100 -11.75 5.90 -7.78
N ALA A 101 -10.80 5.46 -6.95
CA ALA A 101 -10.48 6.07 -5.66
C ALA A 101 -9.51 7.27 -5.76
N GLY A 102 -9.07 7.62 -6.97
CA GLY A 102 -8.12 8.70 -7.23
C GLY A 102 -6.69 8.39 -6.78
N VAL A 103 -6.31 7.11 -6.71
CA VAL A 103 -4.91 6.69 -6.61
C VAL A 103 -4.26 6.92 -7.98
N LYS A 104 -3.15 7.65 -8.02
CA LYS A 104 -2.44 7.91 -9.27
C LYS A 104 -1.45 6.78 -9.57
N ARG A 105 -1.54 6.19 -10.75
CA ARG A 105 -0.57 5.23 -11.29
C ARG A 105 0.56 6.01 -11.97
N ILE A 106 1.80 5.76 -11.54
CA ILE A 106 3.01 6.44 -12.03
C ILE A 106 4.13 5.43 -12.26
N GLN A 107 5.17 5.84 -13.00
CA GLN A 107 6.42 5.11 -13.12
C GLN A 107 7.46 5.64 -12.13
N ALA A 108 8.48 4.85 -11.81
CA ALA A 108 9.57 5.29 -10.95
C ALA A 108 10.30 6.53 -11.52
N SER A 109 10.34 6.67 -12.84
CA SER A 109 10.90 7.83 -13.54
C SER A 109 10.16 9.14 -13.27
N ASP A 110 8.92 9.11 -12.80
CA ASP A 110 8.12 10.30 -12.55
C ASP A 110 8.47 11.00 -11.22
N ILE A 111 9.31 10.37 -10.39
CA ILE A 111 9.75 10.87 -9.07
C ILE A 111 11.18 11.46 -9.13
N ALA A 112 11.87 11.28 -10.26
CA ALA A 112 13.28 11.64 -10.45
C ALA A 112 13.50 13.10 -10.86
#